data_AF-A0A8S0XGQ7-F1
#
_entry.id   AF-A0A8S0XGQ7-F1
#
_cell.length_a   1.000
_cell.length_b   1.000
_cell.length_c   1.000
_cell.angle_alpha   90.00
_cell.angle_beta   90.00
_cell.angle_gamma   90.00
#
_symmetry.space_group_name_H-M   'P 1'
#
loop_
_entity.id
_entity.type
_entity.pdbx_description
1 polymer ?
#
loop_
_entity_poly.entity_id
_entity_poly.type
_entity_poly.pdbx_seq_one_letter_code
_entity_poly.pdbx_strand_id
1 'polypeptide(L)'
;MTFGRVTLTFMVRHTKLQQPDRWPLQPSYLNGGPWLSSFGHSITEFARVCWCITGHVPIGAYYRRFKINKPHGCTCGAALQSCQHVLCHCHNRYSVHYPHLLGDIASFMKYNPTAFGFNRDPSGVG
;
A
#
# COMPACT_ATOMS: atom_id res chain seq x y z
N MET A 1 -34.30 1.48 -9.96
CA MET A 1 -33.61 1.40 -8.65
C MET A 1 -32.16 1.75 -8.89
N THR A 2 -31.76 2.95 -8.49
CA THR A 2 -30.42 3.50 -8.71
C THR A 2 -29.47 2.89 -7.68
N PHE A 3 -28.54 2.05 -8.13
CA PHE A 3 -27.51 1.47 -7.27
C PHE A 3 -26.47 2.53 -6.94
N GLY A 4 -26.44 2.93 -5.66
CA GLY A 4 -25.50 3.91 -5.14
C GLY A 4 -24.05 3.44 -5.29
N ARG A 5 -23.22 4.29 -5.89
CA ARG A 5 -21.75 4.18 -5.91
C ARG A 5 -21.24 4.04 -4.46
N VAL A 6 -20.81 2.85 -4.08
CA VAL A 6 -19.96 2.68 -2.90
C VAL A 6 -18.58 3.23 -3.26
N THR A 7 -18.38 4.52 -2.97
CA THR A 7 -17.07 5.15 -3.11
C THR A 7 -16.24 4.70 -1.92
N LEU A 8 -15.44 3.65 -2.10
CA LEU A 8 -14.44 3.19 -1.15
C LEU A 8 -13.38 4.31 -0.98
N THR A 9 -13.71 5.29 -0.15
CA THR A 9 -12.82 6.37 0.23
C THR A 9 -11.95 5.87 1.38
N PHE A 10 -11.15 4.83 1.12
CA PHE A 10 -10.10 4.42 2.05
C PHE A 10 -8.77 5.04 1.60
N MET A 11 -8.34 5.97 2.44
CA MET A 11 -7.36 7.02 2.19
C MET A 11 -5.93 6.51 2.02
N VAL A 12 -5.33 6.76 0.85
CA VAL A 12 -4.06 7.49 0.82
C VAL A 12 -4.44 8.98 0.91
N ARG A 13 -4.29 9.61 2.07
CA ARG A 13 -4.82 10.98 2.35
C ARG A 13 -4.31 12.09 1.41
N HIS A 14 -3.38 11.82 0.49
CA HIS A 14 -2.86 12.83 -0.44
C HIS A 14 -2.77 12.39 -1.91
N THR A 15 -3.21 11.18 -2.26
CA THR A 15 -3.40 10.78 -3.66
C THR A 15 -4.77 10.15 -3.79
N LYS A 16 -5.75 10.91 -4.30
CA LYS A 16 -6.93 10.29 -4.90
C LYS A 16 -6.37 9.37 -5.99
N LEU A 17 -6.40 8.06 -5.79
CA LEU A 17 -6.28 7.11 -6.90
C LEU A 17 -7.44 7.48 -7.84
N GLN A 18 -7.13 8.23 -8.89
CA GLN A 18 -8.11 8.61 -9.88
C GLN A 18 -8.44 7.33 -10.64
N GLN A 19 -9.66 6.85 -10.47
CA GLN A 19 -10.16 5.66 -11.14
C GLN A 19 -11.04 6.16 -12.31
N PRO A 20 -10.48 6.40 -13.51
CA PRO A 20 -11.32 6.68 -14.68
C PRO A 20 -12.23 5.48 -14.96
N ASP A 21 -13.41 5.75 -15.49
CA ASP A 21 -14.58 4.85 -15.63
C ASP A 21 -14.35 3.60 -16.51
N ARG A 22 -13.12 3.33 -16.97
CA ARG A 22 -12.78 2.27 -17.94
C ARG A 22 -11.42 1.61 -17.70
N TRP A 23 -10.92 1.54 -16.46
CA TRP A 23 -9.61 0.91 -16.20
C TRP A 23 -9.75 -0.59 -15.81
N PRO A 24 -8.89 -1.50 -16.33
CA PRO A 24 -9.02 -2.95 -16.16
C PRO A 24 -8.77 -3.49 -14.74
N LEU A 25 -8.49 -2.67 -13.73
CA LEU A 25 -8.08 -3.11 -12.38
C LEU A 25 -8.94 -2.49 -11.28
N GLN A 26 -10.26 -2.58 -11.41
CA GLN A 26 -11.16 -2.16 -10.35
C GLN A 26 -11.44 -3.30 -9.35
N PRO A 27 -11.39 -3.02 -8.04
CA PRO A 27 -11.95 -3.93 -7.04
C PRO A 27 -13.44 -4.11 -7.26
N SER A 28 -13.89 -5.36 -7.31
CA SER A 28 -15.31 -5.71 -7.36
C SER A 28 -15.62 -6.76 -6.30
N TYR A 29 -16.89 -6.86 -5.89
CA TYR A 29 -17.30 -7.89 -4.94
C TYR A 29 -17.32 -9.30 -5.57
N LEU A 30 -17.41 -9.37 -6.90
CA LEU A 30 -17.43 -10.61 -7.67
C LEU A 30 -16.01 -11.12 -7.86
N ASN A 31 -15.62 -12.12 -7.04
CA ASN A 31 -14.29 -12.73 -7.08
C ASN A 31 -13.14 -11.72 -6.94
N GLY A 32 -13.38 -10.63 -6.22
CA GLY A 32 -12.43 -9.53 -6.09
C GLY A 32 -12.33 -8.65 -7.34
N GLY A 33 -12.73 -9.10 -8.53
CA GLY A 33 -12.54 -8.36 -9.78
C GLY A 33 -11.13 -8.49 -10.37
N PRO A 34 -10.88 -7.91 -11.55
CA PRO A 34 -9.66 -8.15 -12.34
C PRO A 34 -8.37 -7.61 -11.71
N TRP A 35 -8.47 -6.80 -10.65
CA TRP A 35 -7.29 -6.39 -9.90
C TRP A 35 -6.63 -7.57 -9.17
N LEU A 36 -7.41 -8.53 -8.64
CA LEU A 36 -6.87 -9.63 -7.82
C LEU A 36 -5.88 -10.51 -8.61
N SER A 37 -6.21 -10.83 -9.87
CA SER A 37 -5.34 -11.59 -10.77
C SER A 37 -4.04 -10.85 -11.13
N SER A 38 -4.03 -9.51 -11.03
CA SER A 38 -2.87 -8.69 -11.36
C SER A 38 -1.83 -8.63 -10.24
N PHE A 39 -2.18 -9.07 -9.03
CA PHE A 39 -1.26 -9.24 -7.91
C PHE A 39 -0.96 -10.74 -7.64
N GLY A 40 -1.41 -11.64 -8.52
CA GLY A 40 -1.40 -13.10 -8.34
C GLY A 40 -0.03 -13.79 -8.41
N HIS A 41 1.07 -13.03 -8.50
CA HIS A 41 2.42 -13.59 -8.53
C HIS A 41 2.89 -14.11 -7.16
N SER A 42 2.35 -13.56 -6.06
CA SER A 42 2.62 -14.04 -4.70
C SER A 42 1.55 -13.57 -3.70
N ILE A 43 1.06 -14.48 -2.85
CA ILE A 43 0.14 -14.16 -1.74
C ILE A 43 0.74 -13.09 -0.82
N THR A 44 2.05 -13.15 -0.58
CA THR A 44 2.77 -12.18 0.27
C THR A 44 2.84 -10.79 -0.37
N GLU A 45 2.96 -10.71 -1.69
CA GLU A 45 2.92 -9.42 -2.39
C GLU A 45 1.52 -8.81 -2.31
N PHE A 46 0.49 -9.59 -2.59
CA PHE A 46 -0.89 -9.15 -2.48
C PHE A 46 -1.25 -8.68 -1.07
N ALA A 47 -0.84 -9.42 -0.03
CA ALA A 47 -1.07 -9.03 1.36
C ALA A 47 -0.47 -7.65 1.68
N ARG A 48 0.74 -7.36 1.20
CA ARG A 48 1.41 -6.07 1.41
C ARG A 48 0.75 -4.92 0.66
N VAL A 49 0.22 -5.18 -0.53
CA VAL A 49 -0.62 -4.21 -1.26
C VAL A 49 -1.88 -3.91 -0.46
N CYS A 50 -2.57 -4.93 0.03
CA CYS A 50 -3.75 -4.76 0.89
C CYS A 50 -3.42 -3.97 2.15
N TRP A 51 -2.31 -4.25 2.83
CA TRP A 51 -1.86 -3.46 3.98
C TRP A 51 -1.58 -2.01 3.61
N CYS A 52 -0.94 -1.77 2.46
CA CYS A 52 -0.65 -0.41 1.97
C CYS A 52 -1.94 0.38 1.72
N ILE A 53 -2.90 -0.22 1.01
CA ILE A 53 -4.19 0.40 0.67
C ILE A 53 -5.03 0.67 1.93
N THR A 54 -5.08 -0.30 2.84
CA THR A 54 -5.88 -0.19 4.08
C THR A 54 -5.18 0.60 5.18
N GLY A 55 -3.92 1.00 4.99
CA GLY A 55 -3.11 1.69 5.99
C GLY A 55 -2.73 0.81 7.21
N HIS A 56 -2.69 -0.52 7.02
CA HIS A 56 -2.33 -1.51 8.04
C HIS A 56 -0.89 -2.00 7.94
N VAL A 57 -0.05 -1.33 7.15
CA VAL A 57 1.37 -1.72 7.08
C VAL A 57 2.05 -1.48 8.42
N PRO A 58 2.87 -2.41 8.94
CA PRO A 58 3.66 -2.22 10.16
C PRO A 58 4.82 -1.21 9.98
N ILE A 59 4.50 0.05 9.74
CA ILE A 59 5.44 1.17 9.60
C ILE A 59 5.15 2.26 10.63
N GLY A 60 6.00 3.29 10.68
CA GLY A 60 5.90 4.37 11.65
C GLY A 60 4.52 5.03 11.77
N ALA A 61 3.80 5.24 10.65
CA ALA A 61 2.44 5.76 10.67
C ALA A 61 1.44 4.85 11.39
N TYR A 62 1.58 3.53 11.23
CA TYR A 62 0.79 2.53 11.94
C TYR A 62 1.15 2.48 13.42
N TYR A 63 2.44 2.42 13.74
CA TYR A 63 2.90 2.41 15.14
C TYR A 63 2.41 3.64 15.91
N ARG A 64 2.49 4.82 15.30
CA ARG A 64 1.97 6.06 15.89
C ARG A 64 0.46 6.01 16.08
N ARG A 65 -0.31 5.49 15.10
CA ARG A 65 -1.78 5.39 15.18
C ARG A 65 -2.22 4.49 16.33
N PHE A 66 -1.54 3.36 16.51
CA PHE A 66 -1.88 2.35 17.51
C PHE A 66 -1.07 2.49 18.82
N LYS A 67 -0.32 3.58 19.00
CA LYS A 67 0.51 3.86 20.19
C LYS A 67 1.50 2.72 20.52
N ILE A 68 2.05 2.07 19.51
CA ILE A 68 3.05 1.02 19.65
C ILE A 68 4.42 1.68 19.85
N ASN A 69 5.15 1.26 20.89
CA ASN A 69 6.50 1.77 21.17
C ASN A 69 7.55 1.18 20.20
N LYS A 70 7.52 1.64 18.95
CA LYS A 70 8.50 1.33 17.90
C LYS A 70 8.89 2.62 17.15
N PRO A 71 10.04 2.65 16.46
CA PRO A 71 10.48 3.82 15.72
C PRO A 71 9.43 4.32 14.71
N HIS A 72 9.11 5.62 14.75
CA HIS A 72 8.15 6.23 13.83
C HIS A 72 8.79 6.80 12.55
N GLY A 73 10.05 7.22 12.64
CA GLY A 73 10.78 7.80 11.52
C GLY A 73 11.21 6.74 10.49
N CYS A 74 11.44 7.19 9.27
CA CYS A 74 12.11 6.36 8.25
C CYS A 74 13.63 6.49 8.41
N THR A 75 14.37 5.43 8.14
CA THR A 75 15.85 5.47 8.17
C THR A 75 16.45 6.36 7.09
N CYS A 76 15.66 6.85 6.13
CA CYS A 76 16.08 7.88 5.18
C CYS A 76 16.08 9.31 5.78
N GLY A 77 15.70 9.46 7.06
CA GLY A 77 15.64 10.76 7.75
C GLY A 77 14.25 11.40 7.81
N ALA A 78 13.22 10.81 7.19
CA ALA A 78 11.86 11.34 7.30
C ALA A 78 11.32 11.14 8.73
N ALA A 79 10.76 12.20 9.31
CA ALA A 79 10.21 12.20 10.67
C ALA A 79 9.08 11.17 10.88
N LEU A 80 8.37 10.80 9.80
CA LEU A 80 7.34 9.78 9.82
C LEU A 80 7.41 8.89 8.58
N GLN A 81 7.52 7.58 8.78
CA GLN A 81 7.37 6.61 7.71
C GLN A 81 5.88 6.29 7.46
N SER A 82 5.33 6.82 6.36
CA SER A 82 3.96 6.54 5.89
C SER A 82 3.96 5.81 4.54
N CYS A 83 2.82 5.24 4.14
CA CYS A 83 2.68 4.64 2.80
C CYS A 83 2.98 5.66 1.70
N GLN A 84 2.48 6.89 1.83
CA GLN A 84 2.78 7.97 0.91
C GLN A 84 4.28 8.28 0.87
N HIS A 85 4.95 8.35 2.02
CA HIS A 85 6.40 8.55 2.05
C HIS A 85 7.13 7.44 1.29
N VAL A 86 6.80 6.18 1.57
CA VAL A 86 7.43 5.02 0.93
C VAL A 86 7.19 5.00 -0.59
N LEU A 87 5.95 5.28 -1.03
CA LEU A 87 5.58 5.25 -2.45
C LEU A 87 6.12 6.45 -3.25
N CYS A 88 6.15 7.65 -2.65
CA CYS A 88 6.33 8.89 -3.39
C CYS A 88 7.63 9.63 -3.09
N HIS A 89 8.27 9.36 -1.95
CA HIS A 89 9.31 10.25 -1.41
C HIS A 89 10.58 9.53 -0.91
N CYS A 90 10.53 8.22 -0.70
CA CYS A 90 11.63 7.45 -0.09
C CYS A 90 12.67 6.96 -1.11
N HIS A 91 13.23 7.89 -1.90
CA HIS A 91 14.21 7.61 -2.96
C HIS A 91 15.49 6.91 -2.44
N ASN A 92 15.86 7.14 -1.19
CA ASN A 92 17.05 6.52 -0.59
C ASN A 92 16.90 5.02 -0.30
N ARG A 93 15.68 4.49 -0.27
CA ARG A 93 15.42 3.08 0.05
C ARG A 93 14.73 2.30 -1.06
N TYR A 94 14.00 2.99 -1.92
CA TYR A 94 13.13 2.35 -2.90
C TYR A 94 13.25 3.04 -4.25
N SER A 95 13.11 2.25 -5.31
CA SER A 95 12.89 2.77 -6.66
C SER A 95 11.44 3.28 -6.72
N VAL A 96 11.29 4.59 -6.57
CA VAL A 96 9.98 5.24 -6.47
C VAL A 96 9.54 5.77 -7.83
N HIS A 97 8.30 5.46 -8.17
CA HIS A 97 7.52 6.14 -9.21
C HIS A 97 6.19 6.52 -8.57
N TYR A 98 5.74 7.75 -8.81
CA TYR A 98 4.54 8.26 -8.16
C TYR A 98 3.33 7.44 -8.63
N PRO A 99 2.68 6.64 -7.76
CA PRO A 99 1.63 5.76 -8.20
C PRO A 99 0.34 6.54 -8.38
N HIS A 100 -0.22 6.48 -9.58
CA HIS A 100 -1.51 7.06 -9.91
C HIS A 100 -2.62 5.99 -9.93
N LEU A 101 -2.23 4.74 -10.16
CA LEU A 101 -3.11 3.59 -10.36
C LEU A 101 -2.71 2.39 -9.46
N LEU A 102 -3.64 1.45 -9.29
CA LEU A 102 -3.36 0.18 -8.58
C LEU A 102 -2.23 -0.63 -9.25
N GLY A 103 -2.16 -0.60 -10.58
CA GLY A 103 -1.07 -1.25 -11.33
C GLY A 103 0.31 -0.65 -11.05
N ASP A 104 0.37 0.65 -10.72
CA ASP A 104 1.64 1.30 -10.35
C ASP A 104 2.10 0.84 -8.97
N ILE A 105 1.16 0.63 -8.05
CA ILE A 105 1.46 0.04 -6.74
C ILE A 105 1.94 -1.41 -6.92
N ALA A 106 1.31 -2.20 -7.79
CA ALA A 106 1.77 -3.56 -8.12
C ALA A 106 3.21 -3.54 -8.64
N SER A 107 3.48 -2.68 -9.62
CA SER A 107 4.81 -2.51 -10.20
C SER A 107 5.83 -2.08 -9.15
N PHE A 108 5.46 -1.14 -8.27
CA PHE A 108 6.29 -0.71 -7.15
C PHE A 108 6.67 -1.89 -6.25
N MET A 109 5.72 -2.76 -5.89
CA MET A 109 6.03 -3.93 -5.05
C MET A 109 6.98 -4.92 -5.73
N LYS A 110 6.79 -5.13 -7.04
CA LYS A 110 7.66 -5.99 -7.85
C LYS A 110 9.11 -5.49 -7.86
N TYR A 111 9.32 -4.18 -7.99
CA TYR A 111 10.67 -3.59 -7.97
C TYR A 111 11.23 -3.42 -6.55
N ASN A 112 10.38 -3.41 -5.53
CA ASN A 112 10.76 -3.18 -4.13
C ASN A 112 10.28 -4.34 -3.24
N PRO A 113 10.87 -5.54 -3.37
CA PRO A 113 10.37 -6.76 -2.72
C PRO A 113 10.46 -6.72 -1.19
N THR A 114 11.14 -5.75 -0.58
CA THR A 114 11.22 -5.55 0.88
C THR A 114 10.28 -4.46 1.39
N ALA A 115 9.64 -3.69 0.50
CA ALA A 115 8.72 -2.64 0.90
C ALA A 115 7.52 -3.24 1.65
N PHE A 116 7.08 -2.54 2.69
CA PHE A 116 5.89 -2.85 3.48
C PHE A 116 5.84 -4.25 4.10
N GLY A 117 6.95 -4.98 4.12
CA GLY A 117 7.07 -6.22 4.87
C GLY A 117 7.21 -5.93 6.36
N PHE A 118 6.85 -6.90 7.20
CA PHE A 118 7.39 -6.94 8.54
C PHE A 118 8.91 -7.03 8.40
N ASN A 119 9.65 -6.10 9.04
CA ASN A 119 11.04 -6.39 9.34
C ASN A 119 11.04 -7.72 10.09
N ARG A 120 11.89 -8.68 9.68
CA ARG A 120 12.07 -9.93 10.41
C ARG A 120 12.52 -9.56 11.82
N ASP A 121 11.56 -9.41 12.72
CA ASP A 121 11.82 -9.33 14.13
C ASP A 121 12.38 -10.71 14.50
N PRO A 122 13.59 -10.81 15.07
CA PRO A 122 14.18 -12.10 15.45
C PRO A 122 13.27 -12.93 16.36
N SER A 123 12.30 -12.28 17.03
CA SER A 123 11.27 -12.91 17.85
C SER A 123 10.16 -13.63 17.07
N GLY A 124 10.18 -13.60 15.74
CA GLY A 124 9.32 -14.44 14.90
C GLY A 124 7.84 -14.03 14.84
N VAL A 125 7.51 -12.78 15.14
CA VAL A 125 6.15 -12.26 14.96
C VAL A 125 6.08 -11.46 13.66
N GLY A 126 5.71 -12.15 12.58
CA GLY A 126 5.49 -11.61 11.25
C GLY A 126 4.55 -12.49 10.44
#